data_AF-A0A7X8X4F0-F1
#
_entry.id   AF-A0A7X8X4F0-F1
#
_cell.length_a   1.000
_cell.length_b   1.000
_cell.length_c   1.000
_cell.angle_alpha   90.00
_cell.angle_beta   90.00
_cell.angle_gamma   90.00
#
_symmetry.space_group_name_H-M   'P 1'
#
loop_
_entity.id
_entity.type
_entity.pdbx_description
1 polymer ?
#
loop_
_entity_poly.entity_id
_entity_poly.type
_entity_poly.pdbx_seq_one_letter_code
_entity_poly.pdbx_strand_id
1 'polypeptide(L)'
;MQKVPVTEAVGMVLCHDITRIIPGREKCRAFRRGQLITLGDVSKLRDLGKEHIYVWESLPGMVHEDEAALRLARRAAGTGLYWDEPSQGKVSLKAQYDGLFRVRVNQLNSINSLEGLAFATLHDNRVVSKNQVVAGTRIIPLTI
;
A
#
# COMPACT_ATOMS: atom_id res chain seq x y z
N MET A 1 -9.22 5.70 7.72
CA MET A 1 -10.41 5.24 6.98
C MET A 1 -11.64 5.69 7.74
N GLN A 2 -12.55 6.38 7.07
CA GLN A 2 -13.75 6.94 7.69
C GLN A 2 -14.99 6.29 7.08
N LYS A 3 -15.96 5.95 7.94
CA LYS A 3 -17.29 5.55 7.49
C LYS A 3 -18.10 6.83 7.25
N VAL A 4 -18.49 7.05 6.00
CA VAL A 4 -19.26 8.24 5.60
C VAL A 4 -20.59 7.82 4.98
N PRO A 5 -21.65 8.64 5.11
CA PRO A 5 -22.87 8.48 4.32
C PRO A 5 -22.55 8.54 2.82
N VAL A 6 -23.21 7.71 2.00
CA VAL A 6 -22.97 7.69 0.54
C VAL A 6 -23.27 9.05 -0.11
N THR A 7 -24.20 9.82 0.44
CA THR A 7 -24.54 11.17 -0.03
C THR A 7 -23.43 12.19 0.17
N GLU A 8 -22.53 11.96 1.13
CA GLU A 8 -21.41 12.84 1.47
C GLU A 8 -20.09 12.35 0.86
N ALA A 9 -20.07 11.17 0.26
CA ALA A 9 -18.86 10.51 -0.23
C ALA A 9 -18.36 11.04 -1.59
N VAL A 10 -19.08 11.96 -2.24
CA VAL A 10 -18.71 12.49 -3.56
C VAL A 10 -17.35 13.20 -3.48
N GLY A 11 -16.45 12.83 -4.39
CA GLY A 11 -15.08 13.34 -4.41
C GLY A 11 -14.12 12.62 -3.46
N MET A 12 -14.58 11.61 -2.72
CA MET A 12 -13.73 10.78 -1.88
C MET A 12 -13.36 9.46 -2.59
N VAL A 13 -12.28 8.82 -2.14
CA VAL A 13 -11.74 7.60 -2.77
C VAL A 13 -12.19 6.36 -2.01
N LEU A 14 -12.68 5.33 -2.70
CA LEU A 14 -13.11 4.07 -2.07
C LEU A 14 -11.95 3.27 -1.48
N CYS A 15 -12.12 2.79 -0.24
CA CYS A 15 -11.11 1.97 0.44
C CYS A 15 -11.07 0.51 -0.02
N HIS A 16 -12.14 -0.02 -0.60
CA HIS A 16 -12.23 -1.43 -0.97
C HIS A 16 -13.14 -1.64 -2.18
N ASP A 17 -12.98 -2.80 -2.81
CA ASP A 17 -13.86 -3.26 -3.88
C ASP A 17 -15.29 -3.45 -3.33
N ILE A 18 -16.29 -3.02 -4.09
CA ILE A 18 -17.71 -3.29 -3.79
C ILE A 18 -18.24 -4.22 -4.87
N THR A 19 -18.67 -5.41 -4.44
CA THR A 19 -19.24 -6.43 -5.32
C THR A 19 -20.75 -6.24 -5.41
N ARG A 20 -21.27 -6.18 -6.63
CA ARG A 20 -22.70 -6.32 -6.92
C ARG A 20 -23.02 -7.80 -6.96
N ILE A 21 -24.04 -8.20 -6.20
CA ILE A 21 -24.56 -9.55 -6.18
C ILE A 21 -26.04 -9.46 -6.54
N ILE A 22 -26.39 -10.00 -7.71
CA ILE A 22 -27.76 -10.26 -8.12
C ILE A 22 -27.98 -11.76 -7.98
N PRO A 23 -28.69 -12.23 -6.93
CA PRO A 23 -28.89 -13.66 -6.69
C PRO A 23 -29.39 -14.39 -7.94
N GLY A 24 -28.73 -15.49 -8.29
CA GLY A 24 -29.09 -16.32 -9.45
C GLY A 24 -28.78 -15.71 -10.83
N ARG A 25 -28.20 -14.51 -10.91
CA ARG A 25 -27.85 -13.86 -12.19
C ARG A 25 -26.38 -13.50 -12.30
N GLU A 26 -25.87 -12.69 -11.37
CA GLU A 26 -24.58 -12.03 -11.58
C GLU A 26 -23.86 -11.76 -10.26
N LYS A 27 -22.56 -12.02 -10.24
CA LYS A 27 -21.64 -11.60 -9.17
C LYS A 27 -20.45 -10.93 -9.82
N CYS A 28 -20.44 -9.61 -9.82
CA CYS A 28 -19.41 -8.81 -10.47
C CYS A 28 -18.92 -7.68 -9.56
N ARG A 29 -17.69 -7.23 -9.78
CA ARG A 29 -17.17 -6.06 -9.08
C ARG A 29 -17.82 -4.81 -9.67
N ALA A 30 -18.64 -4.12 -8.89
CA ALA A 30 -19.30 -2.88 -9.31
C ALA A 30 -18.43 -1.65 -9.08
N PHE A 31 -17.66 -1.63 -7.99
CA PHE A 31 -16.72 -0.56 -7.70
C PHE A 31 -15.34 -1.11 -7.36
N ARG A 32 -14.30 -0.41 -7.82
CA ARG A 32 -12.92 -0.77 -7.57
C ARG A 32 -12.36 0.07 -6.40
N ARG A 33 -11.57 -0.55 -5.53
CA ARG A 33 -10.70 0.13 -4.58
C ARG A 33 -9.87 1.20 -5.29
N GLY A 34 -9.77 2.38 -4.72
CA GLY A 34 -9.08 3.52 -5.32
C GLY A 34 -9.93 4.31 -6.32
N GLN A 35 -11.17 3.90 -6.60
CA GLN A 35 -12.08 4.68 -7.44
C GLN A 35 -12.54 5.95 -6.71
N LEU A 36 -12.50 7.08 -7.40
CA LEU A 36 -13.10 8.34 -6.97
C LEU A 36 -14.62 8.26 -7.11
N ILE A 37 -15.36 8.56 -6.04
CA ILE A 37 -16.83 8.55 -6.07
C ILE A 37 -17.35 9.77 -6.81
N THR A 38 -18.20 9.54 -7.82
CA THR A 38 -18.89 10.59 -8.57
C THR A 38 -20.35 10.74 -8.13
N LEU A 39 -21.00 11.85 -8.51
CA LEU A 39 -22.43 12.06 -8.24
C LEU A 39 -23.31 10.92 -8.78
N GLY A 40 -22.98 10.37 -9.97
CA GLY A 40 -23.71 9.26 -10.58
C GLY A 40 -23.49 7.91 -9.90
N ASP A 41 -22.51 7.79 -9.01
CA ASP A 41 -22.25 6.57 -8.25
C ASP A 41 -23.08 6.49 -6.97
N VAL A 42 -23.56 7.63 -6.45
CA VAL A 42 -24.40 7.71 -5.25
C VAL A 42 -25.67 6.87 -5.40
N SER A 43 -26.37 7.00 -6.52
CA SER A 43 -27.59 6.21 -6.79
C SER A 43 -27.27 4.71 -6.88
N LYS A 44 -26.23 4.33 -7.63
CA LYS A 44 -25.80 2.94 -7.78
C LYS A 44 -25.39 2.29 -6.47
N LEU A 45 -24.70 3.03 -5.60
CA LEU A 45 -24.31 2.55 -4.27
C LEU A 45 -25.55 2.33 -3.39
N ARG A 46 -26.54 3.23 -3.45
CA ARG A 46 -27.82 3.05 -2.76
C ARG A 46 -28.62 1.86 -3.31
N ASP A 47 -28.63 1.66 -4.63
CA ASP A 47 -29.28 0.50 -5.26
C ASP A 47 -28.64 -0.82 -4.83
N LEU A 48 -27.35 -0.80 -4.45
CA LEU A 48 -26.64 -1.93 -3.85
C LEU A 48 -26.92 -2.09 -2.35
N GLY A 49 -27.83 -1.31 -1.78
CA GLY A 49 -28.17 -1.31 -0.35
C GLY A 49 -27.08 -0.70 0.54
N LYS A 50 -26.20 0.15 -0.01
CA LYS A 50 -25.20 0.87 0.79
C LYS A 50 -25.72 2.23 1.19
N GLU A 51 -25.93 2.43 2.48
CA GLU A 51 -26.17 3.76 3.05
C GLU A 51 -24.86 4.44 3.47
N HIS A 52 -23.86 3.65 3.82
CA HIS A 52 -22.54 4.11 4.21
C HIS A 52 -21.47 3.34 3.45
N ILE A 53 -20.40 4.05 3.10
CA ILE A 53 -19.20 3.47 2.51
C ILE A 53 -17.98 3.90 3.30
N TYR A 54 -16.92 3.12 3.17
CA TYR A 54 -15.64 3.49 3.74
C TYR A 54 -14.77 4.13 2.68
N VAL A 55 -14.39 5.35 2.97
CA VAL A 55 -13.60 6.20 2.09
C VAL A 55 -12.26 6.51 2.70
N TRP A 56 -11.32 6.82 1.82
CA TRP A 56 -10.05 7.36 2.18
C TRP A 56 -10.26 8.78 2.67
N GLU A 57 -9.88 9.03 3.91
CA GLU A 57 -9.75 10.37 4.43
C GLU A 57 -8.33 10.82 4.07
N SER A 58 -8.19 11.69 3.08
CA SER A 58 -6.90 12.31 2.77
C SER A 58 -6.63 13.39 3.81
N LEU A 59 -6.27 12.96 5.03
CA LEU A 59 -5.75 13.89 6.03
C LEU A 59 -4.53 14.59 5.43
N PRO A 60 -4.45 15.94 5.47
CA PRO A 60 -3.28 16.65 4.97
C PRO A 60 -2.00 16.10 5.61
N GLY A 61 -1.07 15.66 4.77
CA GLY A 61 0.20 15.06 5.21
C GLY A 61 0.24 13.53 5.26
N MET A 62 -0.88 12.85 5.06
CA MET A 62 -0.92 11.38 5.04
C MET A 62 -0.75 10.81 3.63
N VAL A 63 -0.03 9.69 3.56
CA VAL A 63 0.31 8.98 2.32
C VAL A 63 -0.20 7.54 2.34
N HIS A 64 -0.59 7.05 1.17
CA HIS A 64 -1.05 5.67 1.02
C HIS A 64 0.09 4.67 1.31
N GLU A 65 -0.23 3.50 1.89
CA GLU A 65 0.72 2.46 2.29
C GLU A 65 1.72 2.12 1.18
N ASP A 66 1.23 1.93 -0.05
CA ASP A 66 2.06 1.57 -1.21
C ASP A 66 3.01 2.71 -1.60
N GLU A 67 2.57 3.95 -1.47
CA GLU A 67 3.40 5.12 -1.75
C GLU A 67 4.47 5.30 -0.67
N ALA A 68 4.10 5.16 0.59
CA ALA A 68 5.02 5.22 1.72
C ALA A 68 6.08 4.11 1.65
N ALA A 69 5.66 2.87 1.36
CA ALA A 69 6.57 1.73 1.18
C ALA A 69 7.58 2.00 0.06
N LEU A 70 7.11 2.53 -1.07
CA LEU A 70 7.95 2.85 -2.21
C LEU A 70 8.93 4.00 -1.91
N ARG A 71 8.48 5.04 -1.21
CA ARG A 71 9.35 6.14 -0.75
C ARG A 71 10.45 5.62 0.18
N LEU A 72 10.11 4.76 1.13
CA LEU A 72 11.07 4.15 2.06
C LEU A 72 12.08 3.28 1.31
N ALA A 73 11.62 2.39 0.44
CA ALA A 73 12.49 1.50 -0.34
C ALA A 73 13.45 2.30 -1.24
N ARG A 74 12.96 3.33 -1.94
CA ARG A 74 13.78 4.22 -2.78
C ARG A 74 14.86 4.93 -1.99
N ARG A 75 14.56 5.39 -0.78
CA ARG A 75 15.52 6.12 0.06
C ARG A 75 16.55 5.20 0.70
N ALA A 76 16.17 3.95 0.96
CA ALA A 76 17.03 2.95 1.54
C ALA A 76 17.92 2.23 0.52
N ALA A 77 17.49 2.16 -0.75
CA ALA A 77 18.25 1.53 -1.82
C ALA A 77 19.56 2.29 -2.08
N GLY A 78 20.69 1.64 -1.80
CA GLY A 78 22.00 2.08 -2.21
C GLY A 78 22.37 1.59 -3.62
N THR A 79 23.59 1.90 -4.03
CA THR A 79 24.16 1.40 -5.30
C THR A 79 24.08 -0.12 -5.38
N GLY A 80 23.67 -0.63 -6.55
CA GLY A 80 23.57 -2.06 -6.81
C GLY A 80 22.29 -2.72 -6.29
N LEU A 81 21.30 -1.93 -5.84
CA LEU A 81 19.97 -2.41 -5.48
C LEU A 81 18.91 -1.86 -6.43
N TYR A 82 17.91 -2.67 -6.74
CA TYR A 82 16.66 -2.26 -7.38
C TYR A 82 15.48 -2.78 -6.55
N TRP A 83 14.26 -2.32 -6.83
CA TRP A 83 13.06 -2.72 -6.10
C TRP A 83 11.90 -3.08 -7.02
N ASP A 84 10.93 -3.81 -6.50
CA ASP A 84 9.67 -4.14 -7.19
C ASP A 84 8.59 -3.07 -7.01
N GLU A 85 7.46 -3.24 -7.70
CA GLU A 85 6.29 -2.40 -7.50
C GLU A 85 5.67 -2.64 -6.12
N PRO A 86 5.12 -1.61 -5.47
CA PRO A 86 4.49 -1.77 -4.18
C PRO A 86 3.23 -2.64 -4.28
N SER A 87 3.03 -3.49 -3.27
CA SER A 87 1.86 -4.35 -3.16
C SER A 87 1.45 -4.52 -1.69
N GLN A 88 0.30 -3.94 -1.33
CA GLN A 88 -0.26 -3.99 0.02
C GLN A 88 0.73 -3.51 1.09
N GLY A 89 1.30 -2.33 0.85
CA GLY A 89 2.26 -1.68 1.73
C GLY A 89 3.65 -2.33 1.73
N LYS A 90 3.91 -3.33 0.88
CA LYS A 90 5.21 -4.01 0.80
C LYS A 90 5.98 -3.66 -0.47
N VAL A 91 7.29 -3.44 -0.31
CA VAL A 91 8.27 -3.36 -1.42
C VAL A 91 9.50 -4.19 -1.05
N SER A 92 10.01 -4.96 -2.00
CA SER A 92 11.22 -5.79 -1.86
C SER A 92 12.38 -5.15 -2.60
N LEU A 93 13.57 -5.14 -1.99
CA LEU A 93 14.82 -4.74 -2.61
C LEU A 93 15.62 -5.97 -3.03
N LYS A 94 16.21 -5.92 -4.23
CA LYS A 94 16.96 -7.01 -4.86
C LYS A 94 18.34 -6.54 -5.31
N ALA A 95 19.32 -7.43 -5.24
CA ALA A 95 20.66 -7.16 -5.74
C ALA A 95 20.68 -7.13 -7.28
N GLN A 96 21.27 -6.10 -7.87
CA GLN A 96 21.39 -5.95 -9.32
C GLN A 96 22.45 -6.88 -9.94
N TYR A 97 23.45 -7.27 -9.14
CA TYR A 97 24.57 -8.12 -9.51
C TYR A 97 25.08 -8.89 -8.28
N ASP A 98 25.94 -9.88 -8.49
CA ASP A 98 26.60 -10.61 -7.41
C ASP A 98 27.52 -9.68 -6.62
N GLY A 99 27.51 -9.77 -5.29
CA GLY A 99 28.34 -8.89 -4.46
C GLY A 99 28.18 -9.08 -2.97
N LEU A 100 28.68 -8.10 -2.21
CA LEU A 100 28.58 -8.06 -0.75
C LEU A 100 27.47 -7.10 -0.32
N PHE A 101 26.45 -7.63 0.35
CA PHE A 101 25.37 -6.83 0.92
C PHE A 101 25.81 -6.18 2.24
N ARG A 102 25.61 -4.87 2.33
CA ARG A 102 25.98 -4.04 3.49
C ARG A 102 24.76 -3.33 4.03
N VAL A 103 24.58 -3.38 5.35
CA VAL A 103 23.46 -2.76 6.07
C VAL A 103 23.99 -1.77 7.08
N ARG A 104 23.43 -0.56 7.09
CA ARG A 104 23.67 0.42 8.16
C ARG A 104 22.77 0.08 9.35
N VAL A 105 23.19 -0.90 10.15
CA VAL A 105 22.37 -1.49 11.23
C VAL A 105 21.77 -0.44 12.16
N ASN A 106 22.54 0.57 12.57
CA ASN A 106 22.01 1.64 13.44
C ASN A 106 20.85 2.41 12.78
N GLN A 107 20.95 2.72 11.48
CA GLN A 107 19.88 3.42 10.75
C GLN A 107 18.66 2.51 10.54
N LEU A 108 18.88 1.22 10.26
CA LEU A 108 17.80 0.24 10.16
C LEU A 108 17.03 0.13 11.48
N ASN A 109 17.73 0.07 12.61
CA ASN A 109 17.12 0.04 13.94
C ASN A 109 16.36 1.32 14.24
N SER A 110 16.90 2.50 13.90
CA SER A 110 16.17 3.77 14.07
C SER A 110 14.87 3.81 13.26
N ILE A 111 14.88 3.31 12.02
CA ILE A 111 13.66 3.18 11.20
C ILE A 111 12.68 2.22 11.86
N ASN A 112 13.13 1.03 12.26
CA ASN A 112 12.28 0.02 12.91
C ASN A 112 11.81 0.40 14.32
N SER A 113 12.31 1.51 14.90
CA SER A 113 11.80 2.05 16.15
C SER A 113 10.56 2.94 15.94
N LEU A 114 10.24 3.27 14.69
CA LEU A 114 9.03 4.02 14.34
C LEU A 114 7.82 3.08 14.31
N GLU A 115 6.69 3.56 14.80
CA GLU A 115 5.44 2.80 14.73
C GLU A 115 4.89 2.75 13.29
N GLY A 116 4.11 1.71 13.00
CA GLY A 116 3.39 1.59 11.72
C GLY A 116 4.24 1.13 10.54
N LEU A 117 5.51 0.77 10.73
CA LEU A 117 6.33 0.20 9.66
C LEU A 117 7.26 -0.90 10.16
N ALA A 118 7.73 -1.71 9.22
CA ALA A 118 8.77 -2.71 9.44
C ALA A 118 9.70 -2.74 8.23
N PHE A 119 11.00 -2.86 8.48
CA PHE A 119 12.02 -3.00 7.47
C PHE A 119 12.93 -4.18 7.84
N ALA A 120 12.79 -5.26 7.08
CA ALA A 120 13.63 -6.45 7.22
C ALA A 120 14.74 -6.46 6.19
N THR A 121 15.93 -6.91 6.59
CA THR A 121 17.07 -7.12 5.70
C THR A 121 17.66 -8.51 5.96
N LEU A 122 18.43 -9.03 5.01
CA LEU A 122 19.43 -10.04 5.32
C LEU A 122 20.46 -9.48 6.32
N HIS A 123 21.24 -10.35 6.94
CA HIS A 123 22.35 -9.92 7.79
C HIS A 123 23.36 -9.07 7.02
N ASP A 124 23.97 -8.11 7.73
CA ASP A 124 25.10 -7.35 7.21
C ASP A 124 26.27 -8.28 6.84
N ASN A 125 27.10 -7.85 5.88
CA ASN A 125 28.26 -8.59 5.38
C ASN A 125 27.91 -9.95 4.77
N ARG A 126 26.79 -10.02 4.06
CA ARG A 126 26.36 -11.25 3.40
C ARG A 126 26.67 -11.23 1.92
N VAL A 127 27.26 -12.29 1.39
CA VAL A 127 27.39 -12.48 -0.06
C VAL A 127 26.00 -12.72 -0.64
N VAL A 128 25.68 -12.00 -1.71
CA VAL A 128 24.38 -12.08 -2.39
C VAL A 128 24.57 -12.26 -3.88
N SER A 129 23.64 -12.96 -4.50
CA SER A 129 23.60 -13.15 -5.95
C SER A 129 22.67 -12.15 -6.63
N LYS A 130 22.89 -11.92 -7.93
CA LYS A 130 21.99 -11.16 -8.78
C LYS A 130 20.55 -11.63 -8.62
N ASN A 131 19.64 -10.67 -8.52
CA ASN A 131 18.20 -10.81 -8.29
C ASN A 131 17.78 -11.41 -6.94
N GLN A 132 18.72 -11.71 -6.03
CA GLN A 132 18.38 -12.15 -4.69
C GLN A 132 17.67 -11.02 -3.93
N VAL A 133 16.57 -11.35 -3.26
CA VAL A 133 15.89 -10.43 -2.34
C VAL A 133 16.76 -10.26 -1.10
N VAL A 134 17.19 -9.02 -0.85
CA VAL A 134 18.12 -8.69 0.25
C VAL A 134 17.44 -7.89 1.35
N ALA A 135 16.32 -7.23 1.06
CA ALA A 135 15.56 -6.49 2.04
C ALA A 135 14.09 -6.33 1.61
N GLY A 136 13.23 -5.95 2.55
CA GLY A 136 11.83 -5.64 2.29
C GLY A 136 11.26 -4.68 3.32
N THR A 137 10.58 -3.66 2.82
CA THR A 137 9.84 -2.69 3.63
C THR A 137 8.37 -3.09 3.70
N ARG A 138 7.71 -2.83 4.82
CA ARG A 138 6.28 -2.99 5.00
C ARG A 138 5.71 -1.82 5.79
N ILE A 139 4.74 -1.12 5.22
CA ILE A 139 3.87 -0.21 5.96
C ILE A 139 2.69 -1.04 6.46
N ILE A 140 2.41 -0.93 7.76
CA ILE A 140 1.41 -1.74 8.46
C ILE A 140 0.01 -1.11 8.39
N PRO A 141 -0.18 0.19 8.65
CA PRO A 141 -1.46 0.84 8.44
C PRO A 141 -1.66 1.10 6.95
N LEU A 142 -2.93 1.21 6.52
CA LEU A 142 -3.25 1.52 5.13
C LEU A 142 -2.76 2.94 4.75
N THR A 143 -2.59 3.84 5.72
CA THR A 143 -2.16 5.23 5.56
C THR A 143 -1.18 5.61 6.67
N ILE A 144 -0.16 6.40 6.37
CA ILE A 144 0.86 6.89 7.33
C ILE A 144 1.25 8.34 7.07
#